data_AF-A0A7C5EGK7-F1
#
_entry.id   AF-A0A7C5EGK7-F1
#
_cell.length_a   1.000
_cell.length_b   1.000
_cell.length_c   1.000
_cell.angle_alpha   90.00
_cell.angle_beta   90.00
_cell.angle_gamma   90.00
#
_symmetry.space_group_name_H-M   'P 1'
#
loop_
_entity.id
_entity.type
_entity.pdbx_description
1 polymer ?
#
loop_
_entity_poly.entity_id
_entity_poly.type
_entity_poly.pdbx_seq_one_letter_code
_entity_poly.pdbx_strand_id
1 'polypeptide(L)'
;MTAPQRTYACRPALVFRGVALIAAFLVSASFAGAATAPQDQALRSADSLIRQAVADINAARGSAGTPGRPARGSRLRLTKMRLSSADQRLAAADKLIASVPSSAKGYAATKARYDKAMAAAAEIKAILAPAKPPTPVKPKTGASLPKQPAKKPAAGSTSAAKPTTGGTTSPQKKPAAPSAPAPRLDYRQKDQLKNVRFNLRQAGGFARSAAKVLERIDGKGPKPIHREVRSALATLERGIEKLKYAVEGMRGLPSGHPDVAALAAEIQSKGDEIQALKSRLQAEDAKLRKITGMENYPNYKKDFDLLGSFSQRYGDFRFTVQHPKILAGVIEEDGQCLKEIRRIANTYAPLAAQKTAEGEAMEKRVAYVLKRRKRFSAQLEAYKATLPAAIEKDIAEATRIADEGVQNKKPMYFHRNSGIDQVLGFAEAKILVLKAFGDGSAAPFEKRLSEARKAIAKQAKSLEAEIIANNTLPLDAYKGADRAVLVQKAIDAWKKSQPDAKVLVAKIPEEAWEHEIYWKWWRGAFRKVDRSHIQVQLFVQYDDNLAVIRPINLYKNHLKGDTIDAYPFNEVDAELGPDYFFPLAKVK
;
A
#
# COMPACT_ATOMS: atom_id res chain seq x y z
N MET A 1 -5.22 66.19 25.76
CA MET A 1 -5.13 65.76 24.35
C MET A 1 -6.15 64.64 24.11
N THR A 2 -7.45 64.95 24.06
CA THR A 2 -8.28 65.14 22.84
C THR A 2 -8.25 63.96 21.84
N ALA A 3 -9.22 63.04 22.03
CA ALA A 3 -10.21 62.38 21.13
C ALA A 3 -9.99 62.37 19.59
N PRO A 4 -10.67 61.52 18.75
CA PRO A 4 -11.98 60.84 18.99
C PRO A 4 -12.10 59.36 18.49
N GLN A 5 -12.93 58.49 19.08
CA GLN A 5 -14.35 58.23 18.81
C GLN A 5 -14.80 58.17 17.32
N ARG A 6 -15.26 56.99 16.88
CA ARG A 6 -16.33 56.85 15.87
C ARG A 6 -17.30 55.72 16.26
N THR A 7 -18.52 56.16 16.55
CA THR A 7 -19.76 55.40 16.62
C THR A 7 -20.37 55.28 15.22
N TYR A 8 -21.08 54.18 14.94
CA TYR A 8 -22.22 54.18 14.03
C TYR A 8 -23.28 53.21 14.54
N ALA A 9 -24.46 53.77 14.81
CA ALA A 9 -25.71 53.07 15.02
C ALA A 9 -26.64 53.40 13.83
N CYS A 10 -27.42 52.42 13.36
CA CYS A 10 -28.88 52.54 13.14
C CYS A 10 -29.48 51.29 12.46
N ARG A 11 -30.60 50.83 13.04
CA ARG A 11 -31.63 49.85 12.60
C ARG A 11 -32.62 50.51 11.60
N PRO A 12 -33.53 49.82 10.86
CA PRO A 12 -34.73 49.08 11.36
C PRO A 12 -35.00 47.73 10.65
N ALA A 13 -35.51 46.69 11.31
CA ALA A 13 -36.93 46.39 11.60
C ALA A 13 -37.84 46.34 10.36
N LEU A 14 -38.28 45.12 9.98
CA LEU A 14 -39.52 44.94 9.24
C LEU A 14 -40.32 43.80 9.89
N VAL A 15 -41.49 44.19 10.39
CA VAL A 15 -42.55 43.38 10.96
C VAL A 15 -43.45 42.94 9.81
N PHE A 16 -43.81 41.65 9.73
CA PHE A 16 -45.04 41.23 9.09
C PHE A 16 -45.71 40.15 9.94
N ARG A 17 -46.86 40.51 10.53
CA ARG A 17 -47.88 39.60 11.03
C ARG A 17 -48.79 39.24 9.85
N GLY A 18 -49.18 37.97 9.76
CA GLY A 18 -50.23 37.49 8.86
C GLY A 18 -50.60 36.05 9.20
N VAL A 19 -51.88 35.83 9.43
CA VAL A 19 -52.52 34.67 10.07
C VAL A 19 -53.02 33.67 9.03
N ALA A 20 -52.97 32.38 9.40
CA ALA A 20 -53.76 31.20 8.98
C ALA A 20 -54.20 31.01 7.51
N LEU A 21 -53.93 29.82 6.95
CA LEU A 21 -54.98 28.83 6.66
C LEU A 21 -54.41 27.47 6.23
N ILE A 22 -55.18 26.44 6.59
CA ILE A 22 -55.05 25.01 6.29
C ILE A 22 -55.13 24.75 4.77
N ALA A 23 -54.21 23.95 4.24
CA ALA A 23 -54.47 23.15 3.04
C ALA A 23 -53.63 21.87 3.08
N ALA A 24 -54.31 20.74 3.32
CA ALA A 24 -53.77 19.41 3.17
C ALA A 24 -53.38 19.15 1.71
N PHE A 25 -52.11 18.88 1.45
CA PHE A 25 -51.68 18.18 0.25
C PHE A 25 -50.78 17.01 0.67
N LEU A 26 -51.40 15.84 0.70
CA LEU A 26 -50.73 14.53 0.66
C LEU A 26 -49.97 14.44 -0.66
N VAL A 27 -48.72 14.92 -0.66
CA VAL A 27 -47.74 14.52 -1.67
C VAL A 27 -46.99 13.34 -1.09
N SER A 28 -47.28 12.15 -1.62
CA SER A 28 -46.47 10.96 -1.45
C SER A 28 -45.11 11.18 -2.12
N ALA A 29 -44.24 11.95 -1.46
CA ALA A 29 -42.84 12.05 -1.83
C ALA A 29 -42.22 10.68 -1.57
N SER A 30 -41.96 9.95 -2.66
CA SER A 30 -41.14 8.75 -2.64
C SER A 30 -39.75 9.14 -2.15
N PHE A 31 -39.51 9.01 -0.84
CA PHE A 31 -38.18 9.16 -0.27
C PHE A 31 -37.30 8.09 -0.90
N ALA A 32 -36.42 8.50 -1.81
CA ALA A 32 -35.27 7.69 -2.20
C ALA A 32 -34.41 7.50 -0.94
N GLY A 33 -34.68 6.42 -0.21
CA GLY A 33 -34.00 6.09 1.03
C GLY A 33 -32.49 6.07 0.81
N ALA A 34 -31.76 6.87 1.58
CA ALA A 34 -30.32 6.76 1.64
C ALA A 34 -29.96 5.32 2.02
N ALA A 35 -29.04 4.72 1.25
CA ALA A 35 -28.59 3.36 1.51
C ALA A 35 -28.08 3.24 2.96
N THR A 36 -28.50 2.21 3.67
CA THR A 36 -27.99 1.95 5.02
C THR A 36 -26.51 1.57 4.95
N ALA A 37 -25.74 1.81 6.02
CA ALA A 37 -24.30 1.47 6.05
C ALA A 37 -23.98 0.02 5.60
N PRO A 38 -24.80 -1.00 5.93
CA PRO A 38 -24.64 -2.36 5.39
C PRO A 38 -24.84 -2.48 3.88
N GLN A 39 -25.80 -1.76 3.29
CA GLN A 39 -26.05 -1.76 1.84
C GLN A 39 -24.89 -1.13 1.07
N ASP A 40 -24.35 -0.03 1.61
CA ASP A 40 -23.15 0.62 1.10
C ASP A 40 -21.93 -0.31 1.11
N GLN A 41 -21.78 -1.10 2.18
CA GLN A 41 -20.72 -2.10 2.29
C GLN A 41 -20.90 -3.25 1.29
N ALA A 42 -22.13 -3.75 1.12
CA ALA A 42 -22.46 -4.79 0.14
C ALA A 42 -22.14 -4.35 -1.29
N LEU A 43 -22.54 -3.14 -1.68
CA LEU A 43 -22.23 -2.58 -3.01
C LEU A 43 -20.72 -2.40 -3.23
N ARG A 44 -19.96 -1.92 -2.24
CA ARG A 44 -18.49 -1.81 -2.35
C ARG A 44 -17.81 -3.18 -2.49
N SER A 45 -18.34 -4.17 -1.79
CA SER A 45 -17.82 -5.54 -1.82
C SER A 45 -18.11 -6.19 -3.18
N ALA A 46 -19.31 -5.98 -3.72
CA ALA A 46 -19.69 -6.37 -5.08
C ALA A 46 -18.78 -5.69 -6.13
N ASP A 47 -18.55 -4.38 -6.03
CA ASP A 47 -17.67 -3.64 -6.94
C ASP A 47 -16.22 -4.16 -6.92
N SER A 48 -15.71 -4.56 -5.75
CA SER A 48 -14.39 -5.17 -5.62
C SER A 48 -14.31 -6.50 -6.37
N LEU A 49 -15.31 -7.37 -6.19
CA LEU A 49 -15.41 -8.66 -6.89
C LEU A 49 -15.54 -8.48 -8.40
N ILE A 50 -16.34 -7.52 -8.86
CA ILE A 50 -16.49 -7.19 -10.29
C ILE A 50 -15.15 -6.75 -10.88
N ARG A 51 -14.39 -5.89 -10.19
CA ARG A 51 -13.06 -5.45 -10.68
C ARG A 51 -12.08 -6.61 -10.80
N GLN A 52 -12.09 -7.53 -9.85
CA GLN A 52 -11.26 -8.74 -9.90
C GLN A 52 -11.70 -9.66 -11.06
N ALA A 53 -13.01 -9.87 -11.24
CA ALA A 53 -13.54 -10.64 -12.36
C ALA A 53 -13.15 -10.01 -13.71
N VAL A 54 -13.22 -8.68 -13.84
CA VAL A 54 -12.80 -7.95 -15.06
C VAL A 54 -11.31 -8.14 -15.34
N ALA A 55 -10.46 -8.16 -14.31
CA ALA A 55 -9.03 -8.45 -14.50
C ALA A 55 -8.80 -9.85 -15.06
N ASP A 56 -9.50 -10.86 -14.52
CA ASP A 56 -9.43 -12.24 -15.01
C ASP A 56 -10.01 -12.40 -16.41
N ILE A 57 -11.12 -11.71 -16.74
CA ILE A 57 -11.72 -11.67 -18.07
C ILE A 57 -10.74 -11.06 -19.08
N ASN A 58 -10.10 -9.95 -18.76
CA ASN A 58 -9.09 -9.32 -19.62
C ASN A 58 -7.86 -10.22 -19.83
N ALA A 59 -7.41 -10.89 -18.76
CA ALA A 59 -6.32 -11.85 -18.83
C ALA A 59 -6.72 -13.12 -19.63
N ALA A 60 -7.98 -13.56 -19.55
CA ALA A 60 -8.51 -14.65 -20.34
C ALA A 60 -8.56 -14.25 -21.82
N ARG A 61 -9.04 -13.05 -22.14
CA ARG A 61 -9.15 -12.51 -23.51
C ARG A 61 -7.82 -12.55 -24.26
N GLY A 62 -6.72 -12.15 -23.64
CA GLY A 62 -5.37 -12.23 -24.24
C GLY A 62 -4.86 -13.66 -24.52
N SER A 63 -5.53 -14.67 -23.96
CA SER A 63 -5.17 -16.08 -24.12
C SER A 63 -6.20 -16.91 -24.90
N ALA A 64 -7.40 -16.39 -25.16
CA ALA A 64 -8.54 -17.14 -25.69
C ALA A 64 -8.43 -17.51 -27.18
N GLY A 65 -7.59 -16.81 -27.94
CA GLY A 65 -7.55 -16.93 -29.41
C GLY A 65 -8.54 -15.96 -30.07
N THR A 66 -8.84 -16.20 -31.35
CA THR A 66 -9.78 -15.38 -32.14
C THR A 66 -11.05 -16.18 -32.44
N PRO A 67 -12.19 -15.52 -32.73
CA PRO A 67 -13.38 -16.21 -33.23
C PRO A 67 -13.04 -17.18 -34.38
N GLY A 68 -13.54 -18.41 -34.33
CA GLY A 68 -13.23 -19.47 -35.31
C GLY A 68 -11.86 -20.17 -35.13
N ARG A 69 -10.97 -19.64 -34.27
CA ARG A 69 -9.68 -20.27 -33.96
C ARG A 69 -9.37 -20.14 -32.46
N PRO A 70 -10.08 -20.90 -31.60
CA PRO A 70 -9.82 -20.87 -30.16
C PRO A 70 -8.40 -21.34 -29.85
N ALA A 71 -7.87 -20.85 -28.74
CA ALA A 71 -6.60 -21.31 -28.21
C ALA A 71 -6.60 -22.83 -27.98
N ARG A 72 -5.42 -23.45 -28.07
CA ARG A 72 -5.22 -24.90 -27.85
C ARG A 72 -4.21 -25.14 -26.75
N GLY A 73 -4.18 -26.36 -26.20
CA GLY A 73 -3.19 -26.80 -25.22
C GLY A 73 -3.22 -26.00 -23.92
N SER A 74 -2.03 -25.59 -23.43
CA SER A 74 -1.86 -24.87 -22.17
C SER A 74 -2.59 -23.52 -22.14
N ARG A 75 -2.64 -22.80 -23.26
CA ARG A 75 -3.35 -21.50 -23.36
C ARG A 75 -4.85 -21.68 -23.16
N LEU A 76 -5.46 -22.71 -23.77
CA LEU A 76 -6.88 -23.03 -23.58
C LEU A 76 -7.21 -23.34 -22.12
N ARG A 77 -6.38 -24.16 -21.46
CA ARG A 77 -6.55 -24.50 -20.04
C ARG A 77 -6.48 -23.24 -19.17
N LEU A 78 -5.51 -22.37 -19.43
CA LEU A 78 -5.35 -21.11 -18.71
C LEU A 78 -6.54 -20.16 -18.92
N THR A 79 -7.05 -20.05 -20.16
CA THR A 79 -8.26 -19.26 -20.45
C THR A 79 -9.48 -19.79 -19.69
N LYS A 80 -9.71 -21.11 -19.71
CA LYS A 80 -10.83 -21.73 -18.99
C LYS A 80 -10.73 -21.55 -17.47
N MET A 81 -9.54 -21.69 -16.91
CA MET A 81 -9.29 -21.49 -15.48
C MET A 81 -9.61 -20.04 -15.06
N ARG A 82 -9.13 -19.06 -15.81
CA ARG A 82 -9.40 -17.63 -15.55
C ARG A 82 -10.87 -17.30 -15.68
N LEU A 83 -11.55 -17.85 -16.69
CA LEU A 83 -12.97 -17.64 -16.92
C LEU A 83 -13.83 -18.25 -15.81
N SER A 84 -13.46 -19.45 -15.32
CA SER A 84 -14.08 -20.08 -14.15
C SER A 84 -13.90 -19.23 -12.89
N SER A 85 -12.70 -18.69 -12.66
CA SER A 85 -12.42 -17.78 -11.54
C SER A 85 -13.22 -16.48 -11.63
N ALA A 86 -13.38 -15.92 -12.84
CA ALA A 86 -14.24 -14.77 -13.08
C ALA A 86 -15.72 -15.08 -12.82
N ASP A 87 -16.22 -16.24 -13.28
CA ASP A 87 -17.60 -16.68 -13.06
C ASP A 87 -17.93 -16.83 -11.56
N GLN A 88 -17.03 -17.41 -10.77
CA GLN A 88 -17.20 -17.53 -9.32
C GLN A 88 -17.34 -16.16 -8.64
N ARG A 89 -16.52 -15.18 -9.06
CA ARG A 89 -16.58 -13.83 -8.50
C ARG A 89 -17.80 -13.06 -8.96
N LEU A 90 -18.23 -13.23 -10.21
CA LEU A 90 -19.47 -12.64 -10.70
C LEU A 90 -20.68 -13.24 -9.97
N ALA A 91 -20.72 -14.55 -9.75
CA ALA A 91 -21.78 -15.19 -8.96
C ALA A 91 -21.82 -14.66 -7.51
N ALA A 92 -20.67 -14.43 -6.87
CA ALA A 92 -20.60 -13.83 -5.54
C ALA A 92 -21.03 -12.35 -5.54
N ALA A 93 -20.64 -11.58 -6.56
CA ALA A 93 -21.05 -10.19 -6.72
C ALA A 93 -22.56 -10.06 -6.93
N ASP A 94 -23.17 -10.98 -7.71
CA ASP A 94 -24.61 -11.00 -7.97
C ASP A 94 -25.41 -11.20 -6.68
N LYS A 95 -25.00 -12.15 -5.82
CA LYS A 95 -25.61 -12.34 -4.50
C LYS A 95 -25.58 -11.07 -3.65
N LEU A 96 -24.48 -10.33 -3.67
CA LEU A 96 -24.34 -9.08 -2.92
C LEU A 96 -25.20 -7.97 -3.53
N ILE A 97 -25.27 -7.85 -4.86
CA ILE A 97 -26.12 -6.88 -5.53
C ILE A 97 -27.60 -7.18 -5.25
N ALA A 98 -28.01 -8.45 -5.31
CA ALA A 98 -29.37 -8.89 -5.04
C ALA A 98 -29.81 -8.61 -3.59
N SER A 99 -28.86 -8.53 -2.64
CA SER A 99 -29.15 -8.17 -1.24
C SER A 99 -29.44 -6.68 -1.01
N VAL A 100 -29.23 -5.83 -2.03
CA VAL A 100 -29.38 -4.38 -1.93
C VAL A 100 -30.62 -3.93 -2.73
N PRO A 101 -31.51 -3.09 -2.15
CA PRO A 101 -32.66 -2.55 -2.87
C PRO A 101 -32.23 -1.79 -4.13
N SER A 102 -32.99 -1.94 -5.22
CA SER A 102 -32.68 -1.27 -6.50
C SER A 102 -32.71 0.26 -6.43
N SER A 103 -33.42 0.81 -5.45
CA SER A 103 -33.49 2.25 -5.15
C SER A 103 -32.27 2.78 -4.39
N ALA A 104 -31.39 1.90 -3.88
CA ALA A 104 -30.22 2.31 -3.11
C ALA A 104 -29.22 3.10 -3.96
N LYS A 105 -28.65 4.16 -3.38
CA LYS A 105 -27.65 5.00 -4.04
C LYS A 105 -26.43 4.16 -4.47
N GLY A 106 -26.14 4.14 -5.77
CA GLY A 106 -25.02 3.38 -6.35
C GLY A 106 -25.35 1.98 -6.84
N TYR A 107 -26.58 1.47 -6.59
CA TYR A 107 -27.04 0.19 -7.12
C TYR A 107 -26.95 0.15 -8.65
N ALA A 108 -27.59 1.11 -9.34
CA ALA A 108 -27.64 1.15 -10.80
C ALA A 108 -26.25 1.15 -11.46
N ALA A 109 -25.31 1.91 -10.90
CA ALA A 109 -23.94 1.96 -11.40
C ALA A 109 -23.19 0.63 -11.21
N THR A 110 -23.36 -0.01 -10.06
CA THR A 110 -22.75 -1.31 -9.75
C THR A 110 -23.33 -2.41 -10.64
N LYS A 111 -24.65 -2.43 -10.80
CA LYS A 111 -25.36 -3.36 -11.69
C LYS A 111 -24.95 -3.20 -13.16
N ALA A 112 -24.84 -1.97 -13.66
CA ALA A 112 -24.34 -1.72 -15.02
C ALA A 112 -22.90 -2.22 -15.25
N ARG A 113 -22.02 -2.12 -14.24
CA ARG A 113 -20.66 -2.69 -14.31
C ARG A 113 -20.68 -4.22 -14.31
N TYR A 114 -21.51 -4.81 -13.47
CA TYR A 114 -21.74 -6.25 -13.42
C TYR A 114 -22.22 -6.78 -14.77
N ASP A 115 -23.23 -6.16 -15.38
CA ASP A 115 -23.79 -6.58 -16.67
C ASP A 115 -22.76 -6.48 -17.80
N LYS A 116 -21.94 -5.42 -17.81
CA LYS A 116 -20.80 -5.31 -18.74
C LYS A 116 -19.79 -6.44 -18.57
N ALA A 117 -19.47 -6.80 -17.32
CA ALA A 117 -18.54 -7.89 -17.05
C ALA A 117 -19.11 -9.25 -17.49
N MET A 118 -20.40 -9.50 -17.25
CA MET A 118 -21.11 -10.69 -17.73
C MET A 118 -21.10 -10.79 -19.26
N ALA A 119 -21.40 -9.70 -19.97
CA ALA A 119 -21.33 -9.65 -21.42
C ALA A 119 -19.91 -9.95 -21.95
N ALA A 120 -18.89 -9.32 -21.36
CA ALA A 120 -17.50 -9.56 -21.75
C ALA A 120 -17.03 -11.00 -21.50
N ALA A 121 -17.51 -11.64 -20.42
CA ALA A 121 -17.25 -13.06 -20.15
C ALA A 121 -17.95 -13.95 -21.19
N ALA A 122 -19.19 -13.64 -21.56
CA ALA A 122 -19.96 -14.37 -22.57
C ALA A 122 -19.29 -14.34 -23.96
N GLU A 123 -18.72 -13.20 -24.37
CA GLU A 123 -17.94 -13.09 -25.61
C GLU A 123 -16.76 -14.07 -25.65
N ILE A 124 -16.04 -14.21 -24.53
CA ILE A 124 -14.91 -15.16 -24.44
C ILE A 124 -15.43 -16.60 -24.49
N LYS A 125 -16.54 -16.91 -23.81
CA LYS A 125 -17.18 -18.24 -23.88
C LYS A 125 -17.58 -18.59 -25.31
N ALA A 126 -18.09 -17.62 -26.08
CA ALA A 126 -18.46 -17.81 -27.47
C ALA A 126 -17.24 -18.13 -28.36
N ILE A 127 -16.08 -17.50 -28.11
CA ILE A 127 -14.82 -17.86 -28.81
C ILE A 127 -14.41 -19.30 -28.51
N LEU A 128 -14.63 -19.77 -27.27
CA LEU A 128 -14.25 -21.11 -26.81
C LEU A 128 -15.26 -22.20 -27.19
N ALA A 129 -16.43 -21.84 -27.72
CA ALA A 129 -17.44 -22.78 -28.14
C ALA A 129 -16.92 -23.62 -29.32
N PRO A 130 -17.20 -24.95 -29.36
CA PRO A 130 -16.81 -25.77 -30.49
C PRO A 130 -17.48 -25.25 -31.76
N ALA A 131 -16.68 -25.04 -32.81
CA ALA A 131 -17.22 -24.67 -34.12
C ALA A 131 -18.18 -25.77 -34.60
N LYS A 132 -19.40 -25.38 -34.98
CA LYS A 132 -20.36 -26.26 -35.66
C LYS A 132 -19.65 -26.81 -36.91
N PRO A 133 -19.56 -28.14 -37.11
CA PRO A 133 -18.86 -28.68 -38.26
C PRO A 133 -19.52 -28.17 -39.55
N PRO A 134 -18.74 -27.71 -40.54
CA PRO A 134 -19.29 -27.43 -41.86
C PRO A 134 -19.84 -28.74 -42.45
N THR A 135 -21.02 -28.65 -43.05
CA THR A 135 -21.66 -29.72 -43.82
C THR A 135 -20.64 -30.31 -44.80
N PRO A 136 -20.50 -31.65 -44.89
CA PRO A 136 -19.43 -32.26 -45.66
C PRO A 136 -19.62 -31.97 -47.16
N VAL A 137 -18.71 -31.18 -47.73
CA VAL A 137 -18.53 -31.11 -49.18
C VAL A 137 -17.76 -32.35 -49.61
N LYS A 138 -18.38 -33.11 -50.50
CA LYS A 138 -17.90 -34.35 -51.14
C LYS A 138 -16.47 -34.15 -51.71
N PRO A 139 -15.52 -35.08 -51.48
CA PRO A 139 -14.15 -34.91 -51.95
C PRO A 139 -14.04 -35.16 -53.45
N LYS A 140 -13.41 -34.23 -54.18
CA LYS A 140 -12.80 -34.52 -55.49
C LYS A 140 -11.37 -34.98 -55.26
N THR A 141 -11.16 -36.22 -55.68
CA THR A 141 -9.91 -36.94 -55.95
C THR A 141 -8.81 -36.11 -56.61
N GLY A 142 -7.56 -36.38 -56.22
CA GLY A 142 -6.43 -36.36 -57.14
C GLY A 142 -5.16 -35.70 -56.62
N ALA A 143 -4.10 -36.51 -56.54
CA ALA A 143 -2.68 -36.19 -56.68
C ALA A 143 -1.79 -36.52 -55.47
N SER A 144 -0.96 -37.51 -55.72
CA SER A 144 -0.13 -38.30 -54.82
C SER A 144 1.17 -37.60 -54.43
N LEU A 145 1.61 -37.82 -53.19
CA LEU A 145 2.97 -37.54 -52.71
C LEU A 145 3.91 -38.71 -53.07
N PRO A 146 5.16 -38.47 -53.53
CA PRO A 146 6.16 -39.52 -53.59
C PRO A 146 6.88 -39.70 -52.24
N LYS A 147 7.12 -40.98 -51.95
CA LYS A 147 7.70 -41.58 -50.75
C LYS A 147 9.15 -41.15 -50.49
N GLN A 148 9.47 -40.92 -49.22
CA GLN A 148 10.82 -41.07 -48.66
C GLN A 148 11.25 -42.55 -48.69
N PRO A 149 12.56 -42.84 -48.82
CA PRO A 149 13.14 -44.05 -48.26
C PRO A 149 14.10 -43.80 -47.10
N ALA A 150 14.23 -44.86 -46.31
CA ALA A 150 14.75 -44.96 -44.95
C ALA A 150 16.28 -44.81 -44.81
N LYS A 151 16.68 -44.44 -43.59
CA LYS A 151 18.01 -44.66 -42.99
C LYS A 151 18.10 -46.08 -42.40
N LYS A 152 19.26 -46.75 -42.55
CA LYS A 152 20.06 -47.39 -41.45
C LYS A 152 21.39 -48.00 -41.97
N PRO A 153 22.35 -48.45 -41.12
CA PRO A 153 23.76 -48.00 -41.16
C PRO A 153 24.83 -49.14 -41.15
N ALA A 154 26.12 -48.79 -41.28
CA ALA A 154 27.31 -49.49 -40.75
C ALA A 154 28.54 -48.60 -41.10
N ALA A 155 29.49 -48.17 -40.26
CA ALA A 155 30.31 -48.79 -39.20
C ALA A 155 31.46 -49.69 -39.72
N GLY A 156 32.70 -49.24 -39.47
CA GLY A 156 33.98 -49.98 -39.51
C GLY A 156 34.68 -50.02 -40.89
N SER A 157 36.00 -49.98 -41.06
CA SER A 157 37.15 -49.77 -40.17
C SER A 157 38.43 -49.73 -41.04
N THR A 158 39.42 -48.93 -40.62
CA THR A 158 40.89 -49.18 -40.63
C THR A 158 41.66 -49.66 -41.88
N SER A 159 42.73 -48.93 -42.25
CA SER A 159 44.16 -49.35 -42.30
C SER A 159 44.95 -48.47 -43.31
N ALA A 160 45.83 -47.55 -42.89
CA ALA A 160 47.30 -47.67 -42.73
C ALA A 160 48.05 -48.14 -44.00
N ALA A 161 48.78 -47.24 -44.69
CA ALA A 161 50.26 -47.08 -44.71
C ALA A 161 50.96 -48.09 -45.66
N LYS A 162 52.02 -47.84 -46.46
CA LYS A 162 53.07 -46.81 -46.61
C LYS A 162 53.77 -47.05 -48.00
N PRO A 163 55.05 -46.71 -48.27
CA PRO A 163 55.52 -45.67 -49.20
C PRO A 163 56.25 -46.20 -50.46
N THR A 164 56.61 -45.30 -51.39
CA THR A 164 57.84 -45.45 -52.19
C THR A 164 58.51 -44.10 -52.44
N THR A 165 59.78 -44.07 -52.07
CA THR A 165 60.82 -43.05 -52.27
C THR A 165 61.40 -43.04 -53.68
N GLY A 166 61.91 -41.89 -54.10
CA GLY A 166 63.12 -41.80 -54.93
C GLY A 166 63.03 -40.88 -56.15
N GLY A 167 63.93 -39.91 -56.25
CA GLY A 167 64.27 -39.29 -57.54
C GLY A 167 64.55 -37.78 -57.52
N THR A 168 65.74 -37.41 -57.06
CA THR A 168 66.37 -36.09 -57.17
C THR A 168 66.63 -35.69 -58.62
N THR A 169 66.29 -34.45 -59.02
CA THR A 169 67.15 -33.54 -59.83
C THR A 169 66.50 -32.16 -59.93
N SER A 170 67.18 -31.12 -59.41
CA SER A 170 67.04 -29.73 -59.90
C SER A 170 67.88 -29.60 -61.17
N PRO A 171 67.47 -28.75 -62.15
CA PRO A 171 68.10 -27.43 -62.16
C PRO A 171 67.23 -26.27 -62.69
N GLN A 172 67.73 -25.07 -62.34
CA GLN A 172 67.67 -23.81 -63.09
C GLN A 172 66.45 -22.89 -63.01
N LYS A 173 66.72 -21.80 -62.31
CA LYS A 173 66.09 -20.47 -62.28
C LYS A 173 66.09 -19.84 -63.69
N LYS A 174 64.91 -19.47 -64.20
CA LYS A 174 64.68 -18.49 -65.30
C LYS A 174 63.58 -17.50 -64.85
N PRO A 175 63.49 -16.29 -65.43
CA PRO A 175 63.07 -15.07 -64.74
C PRO A 175 61.55 -14.92 -64.62
N ALA A 176 61.15 -14.04 -63.70
CA ALA A 176 59.78 -13.64 -63.39
C ALA A 176 58.91 -13.41 -64.63
N ALA A 177 57.80 -14.14 -64.69
CA ALA A 177 56.66 -13.91 -65.58
C ALA A 177 55.51 -13.28 -64.78
N PRO A 178 54.66 -12.44 -65.41
CA PRO A 178 53.64 -11.62 -64.75
C PRO A 178 52.64 -12.47 -63.95
N SER A 179 52.19 -11.95 -62.81
CA SER A 179 51.23 -12.59 -61.91
C SER A 179 50.07 -13.22 -62.70
N ALA A 180 49.97 -14.55 -62.62
CA ALA A 180 48.84 -15.29 -63.16
C ALA A 180 47.52 -14.67 -62.64
N PRO A 181 46.50 -14.51 -63.48
CA PRO A 181 45.20 -14.03 -63.03
C PRO A 181 44.70 -14.96 -61.92
N ALA A 182 44.27 -14.37 -60.79
CA ALA A 182 43.85 -15.12 -59.62
C ALA A 182 42.90 -16.26 -60.03
N PRO A 183 43.11 -17.50 -59.53
CA PRO A 183 42.30 -18.65 -59.93
C PRO A 183 40.81 -18.37 -59.66
N ARG A 184 39.97 -18.49 -60.69
CA ARG A 184 38.53 -18.23 -60.59
C ARG A 184 37.91 -19.17 -59.56
N LEU A 185 37.15 -18.62 -58.61
CA LEU A 185 36.41 -19.41 -57.61
C LEU A 185 35.41 -20.36 -58.29
N ASP A 186 35.35 -21.60 -57.81
CA ASP A 186 34.35 -22.58 -58.25
C ASP A 186 32.93 -22.21 -57.72
N TYR A 187 31.91 -22.91 -58.21
CA TYR A 187 30.53 -22.63 -57.83
C TYR A 187 30.24 -22.82 -56.34
N ARG A 188 30.82 -23.85 -55.70
CA ARG A 188 30.63 -24.14 -54.28
C ARG A 188 31.31 -23.08 -53.41
N GLN A 189 32.50 -22.64 -53.80
CA GLN A 189 33.24 -21.56 -53.16
C GLN A 189 32.50 -20.23 -53.27
N LYS A 190 31.85 -19.94 -54.40
CA LYS A 190 31.01 -18.74 -54.57
C LYS A 190 29.76 -18.76 -53.68
N ASP A 191 29.11 -19.91 -53.54
CA ASP A 191 27.93 -20.04 -52.67
C ASP A 191 28.32 -19.93 -51.19
N GLN A 192 29.44 -20.55 -50.81
CA GLN A 192 30.05 -20.41 -49.50
C GLN A 192 30.39 -18.94 -49.18
N LEU A 193 30.97 -18.20 -50.13
CA LEU A 193 31.25 -16.76 -49.99
C LEU A 193 29.95 -15.93 -49.78
N LYS A 194 28.85 -16.28 -50.46
CA LYS A 194 27.54 -15.63 -50.23
C LYS A 194 27.02 -15.88 -48.82
N ASN A 195 27.16 -17.11 -48.31
CA ASN A 195 26.76 -17.47 -46.95
C ASN A 195 27.60 -16.73 -45.90
N VAL A 196 28.92 -16.60 -46.12
CA VAL A 196 29.80 -15.77 -45.27
C VAL A 196 29.32 -14.32 -45.26
N ARG A 197 29.10 -13.71 -46.43
CA ARG A 197 28.60 -12.33 -46.55
C ARG A 197 27.22 -12.15 -45.89
N PHE A 198 26.35 -13.15 -45.97
CA PHE A 198 25.06 -13.12 -45.27
C PHE A 198 25.25 -13.06 -43.75
N ASN A 199 26.05 -13.96 -43.18
CA ASN A 199 26.32 -13.98 -41.74
C ASN A 199 27.02 -12.72 -41.26
N LEU A 200 27.97 -12.18 -42.03
CA LEU A 200 28.64 -10.91 -41.74
C LEU A 200 27.66 -9.73 -41.72
N ARG A 201 26.74 -9.67 -42.69
CA ARG A 201 25.67 -8.64 -42.70
C ARG A 201 24.74 -8.75 -41.49
N GLN A 202 24.40 -9.96 -41.07
CA GLN A 202 23.60 -10.20 -39.86
C GLN A 202 24.36 -9.74 -38.61
N ALA A 203 25.65 -10.07 -38.48
CA ALA A 203 26.49 -9.59 -37.40
C ALA A 203 26.54 -8.05 -37.35
N GLY A 204 26.73 -7.40 -38.50
CA GLY A 204 26.69 -5.94 -38.61
C GLY A 204 25.33 -5.33 -38.25
N GLY A 205 24.22 -6.04 -38.53
CA GLY A 205 22.88 -5.65 -38.08
C GLY A 205 22.75 -5.63 -36.55
N PHE A 206 23.25 -6.68 -35.89
CA PHE A 206 23.29 -6.75 -34.43
C PHE A 206 24.20 -5.68 -33.80
N ALA A 207 25.39 -5.46 -34.38
CA ALA A 207 26.32 -4.41 -33.95
C ALA A 207 25.67 -3.02 -34.01
N ARG A 208 25.03 -2.67 -35.13
CA ARG A 208 24.29 -1.39 -35.28
C ARG A 208 23.16 -1.24 -34.26
N SER A 209 22.43 -2.32 -33.97
CA SER A 209 21.36 -2.28 -32.96
C SER A 209 21.90 -2.01 -31.55
N ALA A 210 23.04 -2.61 -31.19
CA ALA A 210 23.69 -2.38 -29.90
C ALA A 210 24.33 -0.99 -29.81
N ALA A 211 24.91 -0.49 -30.91
CA ALA A 211 25.49 0.85 -30.99
C ALA A 211 24.47 1.95 -30.67
N LYS A 212 23.20 1.80 -31.10
CA LYS A 212 22.11 2.73 -30.73
C LYS A 212 21.88 2.84 -29.21
N VAL A 213 22.22 1.80 -28.43
CA VAL A 213 22.15 1.88 -26.96
C VAL A 213 23.31 2.67 -26.40
N LEU A 214 24.52 2.51 -26.94
CA LEU A 214 25.68 3.31 -26.57
C LEU A 214 25.54 4.79 -26.95
N GLU A 215 24.93 5.10 -28.10
CA GLU A 215 24.64 6.49 -28.48
C GLU A 215 23.78 7.21 -27.42
N ARG A 216 22.82 6.50 -26.81
CA ARG A 216 22.01 7.03 -25.72
C ARG A 216 22.80 7.15 -24.40
N ILE A 217 23.81 6.32 -24.19
CA ILE A 217 24.76 6.48 -23.07
C ILE A 217 25.61 7.73 -23.27
N ASP A 218 26.02 8.00 -24.52
CA ASP A 218 26.80 9.17 -24.92
C ASP A 218 25.97 10.46 -25.02
N GLY A 219 24.72 10.45 -24.56
CA GLY A 219 23.86 11.63 -24.45
C GLY A 219 22.97 11.92 -25.66
N LYS A 220 22.96 11.07 -26.70
CA LYS A 220 22.08 11.22 -27.87
C LYS A 220 20.66 10.67 -27.60
N GLY A 221 20.04 11.11 -26.50
CA GLY A 221 18.67 10.75 -26.12
C GLY A 221 18.52 10.36 -24.64
N PRO A 222 17.36 9.77 -24.27
CA PRO A 222 17.12 9.32 -22.90
C PRO A 222 18.12 8.22 -22.52
N LYS A 223 18.75 8.36 -21.34
CA LYS A 223 19.68 7.35 -20.81
C LYS A 223 19.02 5.97 -20.78
N PRO A 224 19.67 4.91 -21.28
CA PRO A 224 19.07 3.58 -21.27
C PRO A 224 18.99 3.03 -19.85
N ILE A 225 17.96 2.24 -19.59
CA ILE A 225 17.82 1.50 -18.33
C ILE A 225 18.66 0.23 -18.36
N HIS A 226 18.98 -0.32 -17.18
CA HIS A 226 19.82 -1.51 -17.04
C HIS A 226 19.38 -2.70 -17.89
N ARG A 227 18.06 -2.94 -17.96
CA ARG A 227 17.48 -4.01 -18.80
C ARG A 227 17.82 -3.83 -20.29
N GLU A 228 17.85 -2.61 -20.80
CA GLU A 228 18.16 -2.33 -22.20
C GLU A 228 19.64 -2.56 -22.50
N VAL A 229 20.54 -2.19 -21.58
CA VAL A 229 21.98 -2.46 -21.67
C VAL A 229 22.23 -3.97 -21.72
N ARG A 230 21.57 -4.74 -20.84
CA ARG A 230 21.64 -6.22 -20.85
C ARG A 230 21.09 -6.83 -22.15
N SER A 231 19.99 -6.29 -22.67
CA SER A 231 19.45 -6.71 -23.96
C SER A 231 20.40 -6.42 -25.12
N ALA A 232 21.14 -5.31 -25.07
CA ALA A 232 22.15 -4.98 -26.07
C ALA A 232 23.34 -5.94 -26.01
N LEU A 233 23.81 -6.31 -24.80
CA LEU A 233 24.85 -7.33 -24.62
C LEU A 233 24.42 -8.69 -25.21
N ALA A 234 23.23 -9.17 -24.90
CA ALA A 234 22.69 -10.41 -25.48
C ALA A 234 22.49 -10.33 -27.01
N THR A 235 22.30 -9.11 -27.55
CA THR A 235 22.23 -8.88 -28.99
C THR A 235 23.62 -8.98 -29.63
N LEU A 236 24.66 -8.45 -28.98
CA LEU A 236 26.04 -8.62 -29.42
C LEU A 236 26.51 -10.08 -29.35
N GLU A 237 26.07 -10.85 -28.35
CA GLU A 237 26.38 -12.29 -28.28
C GLU A 237 25.86 -13.06 -29.51
N ARG A 238 24.66 -12.73 -29.99
CA ARG A 238 24.14 -13.25 -31.27
C ARG A 238 24.95 -12.76 -32.47
N GLY A 239 25.46 -11.53 -32.43
CA GLY A 239 26.39 -11.00 -33.43
C GLY A 239 27.73 -11.78 -33.48
N ILE A 240 28.29 -12.08 -32.31
CA ILE A 240 29.50 -12.91 -32.17
C ILE A 240 29.27 -14.31 -32.72
N GLU A 241 28.12 -14.92 -32.46
CA GLU A 241 27.76 -16.22 -33.03
C GLU A 241 27.69 -16.18 -34.57
N LYS A 242 27.10 -15.12 -35.16
CA LYS A 242 27.10 -14.95 -36.62
C LYS A 242 28.50 -14.70 -37.19
N LEU A 243 29.36 -13.98 -36.48
CA LEU A 243 30.77 -13.86 -36.87
C LEU A 243 31.49 -15.20 -36.84
N LYS A 244 31.25 -16.06 -35.84
CA LYS A 244 31.82 -17.42 -35.79
C LYS A 244 31.43 -18.23 -37.04
N TYR A 245 30.15 -18.19 -37.43
CA TYR A 245 29.72 -18.86 -38.68
C TYR A 245 30.35 -18.24 -39.94
N ALA A 246 30.58 -16.93 -39.95
CA ALA A 246 31.31 -16.29 -41.05
C ALA A 246 32.76 -16.77 -41.11
N VAL A 247 33.48 -16.83 -39.98
CA VAL A 247 34.85 -17.34 -39.87
C VAL A 247 34.92 -18.82 -40.26
N GLU A 248 33.99 -19.66 -39.78
CA GLU A 248 33.91 -21.07 -40.15
C GLU A 248 33.62 -21.24 -41.64
N GLY A 249 32.74 -20.41 -42.20
CA GLY A 249 32.45 -20.38 -43.63
C GLY A 249 33.63 -19.91 -44.48
N MET A 250 34.69 -19.32 -43.91
CA MET A 250 35.93 -19.05 -44.63
C MET A 250 36.84 -20.29 -44.74
N ARG A 251 36.60 -21.35 -43.94
CA ARG A 251 37.40 -22.58 -43.97
C ARG A 251 37.16 -23.31 -45.31
N GLY A 252 38.23 -23.50 -46.08
CA GLY A 252 38.18 -24.14 -47.41
C GLY A 252 38.09 -23.17 -48.59
N LEU A 253 38.06 -21.85 -48.35
CA LEU A 253 38.20 -20.85 -49.41
C LEU A 253 39.69 -20.53 -49.68
N PRO A 254 40.09 -20.26 -50.94
CA PRO A 254 41.47 -19.95 -51.28
C PRO A 254 41.86 -18.56 -50.76
N SER A 255 42.71 -18.51 -49.74
CA SER A 255 43.13 -17.27 -49.05
C SER A 255 43.83 -16.25 -49.95
N GLY A 256 44.47 -16.70 -51.04
CA GLY A 256 45.12 -15.84 -52.02
C GLY A 256 44.17 -15.16 -53.03
N HIS A 257 42.87 -15.48 -53.01
CA HIS A 257 41.90 -14.81 -53.88
C HIS A 257 41.52 -13.42 -53.33
N PRO A 258 41.55 -12.34 -54.13
CA PRO A 258 41.30 -10.96 -53.67
C PRO A 258 39.98 -10.80 -52.90
N ASP A 259 38.88 -11.37 -53.39
CA ASP A 259 37.57 -11.28 -52.71
C ASP A 259 37.52 -12.03 -51.37
N VAL A 260 38.30 -13.10 -51.22
CA VAL A 260 38.38 -13.89 -49.98
C VAL A 260 39.23 -13.12 -48.97
N ALA A 261 40.35 -12.54 -49.40
CA ALA A 261 41.19 -11.69 -48.57
C ALA A 261 40.44 -10.43 -48.08
N ALA A 262 39.72 -9.75 -48.97
CA ALA A 262 38.91 -8.58 -48.62
C ALA A 262 37.81 -8.92 -47.60
N LEU A 263 37.13 -10.05 -47.78
CA LEU A 263 36.09 -10.50 -46.86
C LEU A 263 36.67 -10.94 -45.50
N ALA A 264 37.85 -11.56 -45.48
CA ALA A 264 38.55 -11.88 -44.24
C ALA A 264 38.89 -10.62 -43.43
N ALA A 265 39.36 -9.56 -44.10
CA ALA A 265 39.61 -8.27 -43.47
C ALA A 265 38.31 -7.62 -42.93
N GLU A 266 37.20 -7.72 -43.66
CA GLU A 266 35.90 -7.21 -43.22
C GLU A 266 35.37 -7.97 -41.98
N ILE A 267 35.54 -9.30 -41.95
CA ILE A 267 35.20 -10.13 -40.78
C ILE A 267 36.02 -9.70 -39.56
N GLN A 268 37.34 -9.51 -39.72
CA GLN A 268 38.20 -9.07 -38.64
C GLN A 268 37.77 -7.69 -38.11
N SER A 269 37.60 -6.72 -39.01
CA SER A 269 37.15 -5.37 -38.65
C SER A 269 35.80 -5.38 -37.91
N LYS A 270 34.85 -6.22 -38.33
CA LYS A 270 33.58 -6.38 -37.60
C LYS A 270 33.71 -7.12 -36.28
N GLY A 271 34.65 -8.05 -36.16
CA GLY A 271 35.01 -8.67 -34.89
C GLY A 271 35.49 -7.63 -33.88
N ASP A 272 36.40 -6.77 -34.31
CA ASP A 272 36.97 -5.72 -33.48
C ASP A 272 35.90 -4.69 -33.06
N GLU A 273 35.02 -4.28 -33.99
CA GLU A 273 33.87 -3.40 -33.68
C GLU A 273 32.95 -4.03 -32.62
N ILE A 274 32.51 -5.28 -32.84
CA ILE A 274 31.61 -5.96 -31.91
C ILE A 274 32.24 -6.12 -30.53
N GLN A 275 33.54 -6.43 -30.47
CA GLN A 275 34.25 -6.57 -29.21
C GLN A 275 34.39 -5.22 -28.48
N ALA A 276 34.69 -4.13 -29.20
CA ALA A 276 34.73 -2.79 -28.63
C ALA A 276 33.35 -2.36 -28.07
N LEU A 277 32.27 -2.59 -28.81
CA LEU A 277 30.90 -2.33 -28.36
C LEU A 277 30.56 -3.15 -27.10
N LYS A 278 30.95 -4.43 -27.07
CA LYS A 278 30.72 -5.33 -25.94
C LYS A 278 31.41 -4.82 -24.69
N SER A 279 32.70 -4.48 -24.77
CA SER A 279 33.47 -3.95 -23.63
C SER A 279 32.84 -2.67 -23.06
N ARG A 280 32.40 -1.75 -23.91
CA ARG A 280 31.72 -0.52 -23.47
C ARG A 280 30.39 -0.82 -22.76
N LEU A 281 29.57 -1.71 -23.32
CA LEU A 281 28.30 -2.09 -22.71
C LEU A 281 28.49 -2.88 -21.40
N GLN A 282 29.54 -3.70 -21.28
CA GLN A 282 29.89 -4.39 -20.04
C GLN A 282 30.30 -3.42 -18.93
N ALA A 283 31.09 -2.39 -19.27
CA ALA A 283 31.44 -1.34 -18.32
C ALA A 283 30.19 -0.59 -17.82
N GLU A 284 29.21 -0.34 -18.69
CA GLU A 284 27.95 0.30 -18.29
C GLU A 284 27.04 -0.65 -17.48
N ASP A 285 26.94 -1.93 -17.85
CA ASP A 285 26.20 -2.95 -17.07
C ASP A 285 26.75 -3.03 -15.64
N ALA A 286 28.07 -3.01 -15.47
CA ALA A 286 28.70 -3.02 -14.15
C ALA A 286 28.35 -1.79 -13.30
N LYS A 287 28.31 -0.60 -13.90
CA LYS A 287 27.87 0.63 -13.20
C LYS A 287 26.40 0.55 -12.80
N LEU A 288 25.53 0.14 -13.73
CA LEU A 288 24.09 0.06 -13.48
C LEU A 288 23.75 -1.05 -12.47
N ARG A 289 24.52 -2.13 -12.42
CA ARG A 289 24.38 -3.16 -11.38
C ARG A 289 24.64 -2.62 -9.98
N LYS A 290 25.64 -1.74 -9.80
CA LYS A 290 25.89 -1.08 -8.50
C LYS A 290 24.72 -0.18 -8.06
N ILE A 291 23.90 0.29 -9.00
CA ILE A 291 22.73 1.11 -8.72
C ILE A 291 21.49 0.25 -8.48
N THR A 292 21.34 -0.86 -9.21
CA THR A 292 20.12 -1.69 -9.22
C THR A 292 20.18 -2.90 -8.29
N GLY A 293 21.37 -3.27 -7.81
CA GLY A 293 21.55 -4.40 -6.89
C GLY A 293 20.90 -4.14 -5.53
N MET A 294 20.00 -5.03 -5.11
CA MET A 294 19.26 -4.93 -3.84
C MET A 294 20.15 -5.08 -2.61
N GLU A 295 21.36 -5.63 -2.76
CA GLU A 295 22.41 -5.62 -1.74
C GLU A 295 22.76 -4.21 -1.26
N ASN A 296 22.56 -3.19 -2.11
CA ASN A 296 22.80 -1.79 -1.76
C ASN A 296 21.62 -1.15 -1.01
N TYR A 297 20.52 -1.88 -0.79
CA TYR A 297 19.27 -1.41 -0.21
C TYR A 297 18.77 -2.30 0.94
N PRO A 298 19.57 -2.50 2.01
CA PRO A 298 19.23 -3.43 3.10
C PRO A 298 17.94 -3.05 3.85
N ASN A 299 17.56 -1.77 3.83
CA ASN A 299 16.35 -1.26 4.51
C ASN A 299 15.09 -1.28 3.66
N TYR A 300 15.13 -1.80 2.42
CA TYR A 300 14.00 -1.74 1.48
C TYR A 300 12.68 -2.22 2.10
N LYS A 301 12.68 -3.42 2.69
CA LYS A 301 11.47 -4.00 3.29
C LYS A 301 10.95 -3.14 4.45
N LYS A 302 11.84 -2.68 5.32
CA LYS A 302 11.51 -1.85 6.48
C LYS A 302 10.87 -0.52 6.04
N ASP A 303 11.46 0.13 5.04
CA ASP A 303 10.96 1.40 4.50
C ASP A 303 9.61 1.20 3.79
N PHE A 304 9.46 0.09 3.05
CA PHE A 304 8.20 -0.26 2.38
C PHE A 304 7.06 -0.51 3.38
N ASP A 305 7.34 -1.24 4.47
CA ASP A 305 6.41 -1.51 5.56
C ASP A 305 6.04 -0.22 6.31
N LEU A 306 7.03 0.67 6.54
CA LEU A 306 6.82 1.98 7.17
C LEU A 306 5.91 2.90 6.31
N LEU A 307 6.12 2.97 5.00
CA LEU A 307 5.17 3.68 4.13
C LEU A 307 3.76 3.06 4.21
N GLY A 308 3.65 1.75 4.45
CA GLY A 308 2.38 1.10 4.69
C GLY A 308 1.65 1.57 5.93
N SER A 309 2.37 1.74 7.05
CA SER A 309 1.77 2.27 8.28
C SER A 309 1.38 3.74 8.12
N PHE A 310 2.18 4.56 7.43
CA PHE A 310 1.79 5.93 7.09
C PHE A 310 0.54 5.99 6.21
N SER A 311 0.41 5.08 5.24
CA SER A 311 -0.80 4.98 4.44
C SER A 311 -2.03 4.67 5.31
N GLN A 312 -1.92 3.77 6.28
CA GLN A 312 -3.01 3.45 7.21
C GLN A 312 -3.35 4.64 8.10
N ARG A 313 -2.34 5.30 8.67
CA ARG A 313 -2.47 6.52 9.49
C ARG A 313 -3.33 7.60 8.81
N TYR A 314 -3.08 7.88 7.53
CA TYR A 314 -3.84 8.87 6.76
C TYR A 314 -5.06 8.30 6.03
N GLY A 315 -5.40 7.04 6.29
CA GLY A 315 -6.40 6.29 5.53
C GLY A 315 -7.84 6.52 5.97
N ASP A 316 -8.06 6.68 7.28
CA ASP A 316 -9.38 6.75 7.87
C ASP A 316 -9.51 7.95 8.81
N PHE A 317 -9.85 9.10 8.21
CA PHE A 317 -10.09 10.32 8.96
C PHE A 317 -11.25 10.17 9.95
N ARG A 318 -12.29 9.40 9.60
CA ARG A 318 -13.48 9.23 10.45
C ARG A 318 -13.12 8.50 11.74
N PHE A 319 -12.36 7.42 11.61
CA PHE A 319 -11.80 6.72 12.75
C PHE A 319 -10.96 7.67 13.63
N THR A 320 -10.02 8.43 13.05
CA THR A 320 -9.17 9.31 13.86
C THR A 320 -9.94 10.42 14.59
N VAL A 321 -11.01 10.97 14.01
CA VAL A 321 -11.85 11.98 14.70
C VAL A 321 -12.59 11.38 15.91
N GLN A 322 -12.96 10.10 15.84
CA GLN A 322 -13.55 9.38 16.97
C GLN A 322 -12.54 9.02 18.05
N HIS A 323 -11.23 9.11 17.76
CA HIS A 323 -10.13 8.85 18.68
C HIS A 323 -9.20 10.08 18.80
N PRO A 324 -9.60 11.14 19.52
CA PRO A 324 -8.91 12.43 19.53
C PRO A 324 -7.44 12.38 19.96
N LYS A 325 -7.06 11.48 20.87
CA LYS A 325 -5.65 11.25 21.26
C LYS A 325 -4.80 10.76 20.07
N ILE A 326 -5.35 9.85 19.27
CA ILE A 326 -4.70 9.36 18.05
C ILE A 326 -4.58 10.51 17.05
N LEU A 327 -5.66 11.26 16.83
CA LEU A 327 -5.65 12.39 15.91
C LEU A 327 -4.61 13.46 16.30
N ALA A 328 -4.56 13.85 17.57
CA ALA A 328 -3.56 14.79 18.08
C ALA A 328 -2.13 14.32 17.78
N GLY A 329 -1.81 13.04 18.08
CA GLY A 329 -0.50 12.46 17.76
C GLY A 329 -0.20 12.43 16.25
N VAL A 330 -1.20 12.22 15.40
CA VAL A 330 -1.01 12.30 13.93
C VAL A 330 -0.66 13.72 13.49
N ILE A 331 -1.29 14.75 14.08
CA ILE A 331 -1.01 16.15 13.77
C ILE A 331 0.42 16.53 14.19
N GLU A 332 0.80 16.21 15.43
CA GLU A 332 2.12 16.52 15.98
C GLU A 332 3.25 15.87 15.18
N GLU A 333 3.04 14.65 14.69
CA GLU A 333 4.06 13.86 14.00
C GLU A 333 4.05 14.06 12.47
N ASP A 334 3.09 14.79 11.91
CA ASP A 334 2.90 14.89 10.45
C ASP A 334 4.14 15.45 9.73
N GLY A 335 4.80 16.43 10.33
CA GLY A 335 6.04 17.00 9.81
C GLY A 335 7.18 15.98 9.73
N GLN A 336 7.30 15.09 10.73
CA GLN A 336 8.32 14.03 10.73
C GLN A 336 7.96 12.91 9.76
N CYS A 337 6.68 12.55 9.64
CA CYS A 337 6.20 11.61 8.62
C CYS A 337 6.58 12.09 7.22
N LEU A 338 6.36 13.37 6.92
CA LEU A 338 6.70 13.95 5.61
C LEU A 338 8.21 13.92 5.32
N LYS A 339 9.05 14.24 6.31
CA LYS A 339 10.51 14.13 6.19
C LYS A 339 10.94 12.70 5.88
N GLU A 340 10.35 11.72 6.56
CA GLU A 340 10.68 10.32 6.38
C GLU A 340 10.21 9.77 5.02
N ILE A 341 9.01 10.15 4.57
CA ILE A 341 8.53 9.83 3.21
C ILE A 341 9.49 10.38 2.15
N ARG A 342 9.99 11.61 2.32
CA ARG A 342 10.96 12.23 1.40
C ARG A 342 12.32 11.53 1.44
N ARG A 343 12.81 11.16 2.64
CA ARG A 343 14.04 10.35 2.77
C ARG A 343 13.91 9.07 1.96
N ILE A 344 12.84 8.32 2.17
CA ILE A 344 12.57 7.06 1.47
C ILE A 344 12.50 7.30 -0.05
N ALA A 345 11.73 8.28 -0.50
CA ALA A 345 11.62 8.63 -1.92
C ALA A 345 13.01 8.90 -2.55
N ASN A 346 13.85 9.68 -1.88
CA ASN A 346 15.19 10.00 -2.36
C ASN A 346 16.12 8.79 -2.36
N THR A 347 16.07 7.94 -1.33
CA THR A 347 16.90 6.72 -1.24
C THR A 347 16.64 5.78 -2.42
N TYR A 348 15.38 5.60 -2.83
CA TYR A 348 15.01 4.64 -3.89
C TYR A 348 14.79 5.28 -5.27
N ALA A 349 14.97 6.60 -5.41
CA ALA A 349 14.88 7.30 -6.69
C ALA A 349 15.78 6.70 -7.80
N PRO A 350 17.04 6.26 -7.52
CA PRO A 350 17.87 5.61 -8.53
C PRO A 350 17.26 4.31 -9.09
N LEU A 351 16.61 3.50 -8.24
CA LEU A 351 15.91 2.29 -8.66
C LEU A 351 14.70 2.61 -9.55
N ALA A 352 13.92 3.62 -9.17
CA ALA A 352 12.76 4.07 -9.94
C ALA A 352 13.19 4.62 -11.32
N ALA A 353 14.27 5.40 -11.37
CA ALA A 353 14.85 5.89 -12.62
C ALA A 353 15.30 4.75 -13.56
N GLN A 354 15.73 3.61 -13.00
CA GLN A 354 16.08 2.40 -13.74
C GLN A 354 14.89 1.48 -14.03
N LYS A 355 13.67 1.87 -13.63
CA LYS A 355 12.43 1.10 -13.81
C LYS A 355 12.54 -0.34 -13.31
N THR A 356 13.22 -0.53 -12.17
CA THR A 356 13.21 -1.83 -11.49
C THR A 356 11.84 -2.06 -10.85
N ALA A 357 11.48 -3.33 -10.60
CA ALA A 357 10.20 -3.65 -9.97
C ALA A 357 10.09 -3.03 -8.57
N GLU A 358 11.19 -3.05 -7.82
CA GLU A 358 11.33 -2.50 -6.48
C GLU A 358 11.26 -0.96 -6.50
N GLY A 359 11.93 -0.32 -7.45
CA GLY A 359 11.88 1.13 -7.63
C GLY A 359 10.47 1.63 -7.95
N GLU A 360 9.80 0.98 -8.91
CA GLU A 360 8.41 1.31 -9.25
C GLU A 360 7.43 1.04 -8.10
N ALA A 361 7.61 -0.07 -7.37
CA ALA A 361 6.77 -0.40 -6.22
C ALA A 361 6.91 0.66 -5.11
N MET A 362 8.14 1.08 -4.82
CA MET A 362 8.41 2.12 -3.84
C MET A 362 7.85 3.48 -4.29
N GLU A 363 8.07 3.89 -5.53
CA GLU A 363 7.54 5.14 -6.08
C GLU A 363 6.00 5.18 -6.01
N LYS A 364 5.33 4.09 -6.43
CA LYS A 364 3.87 3.94 -6.31
C LYS A 364 3.41 4.04 -4.86
N ARG A 365 4.13 3.43 -3.92
CA ARG A 365 3.79 3.46 -2.49
C ARG A 365 3.96 4.87 -1.90
N VAL A 366 5.06 5.56 -2.21
CA VAL A 366 5.29 6.97 -1.83
C VAL A 366 4.16 7.86 -2.35
N ALA A 367 3.85 7.77 -3.65
CA ALA A 367 2.79 8.56 -4.27
C ALA A 367 1.43 8.29 -3.61
N TYR A 368 1.16 7.03 -3.27
CA TYR A 368 -0.08 6.64 -2.59
C TYR A 368 -0.21 7.27 -1.19
N VAL A 369 0.86 7.22 -0.39
CA VAL A 369 0.89 7.83 0.95
C VAL A 369 0.71 9.34 0.86
N LEU A 370 1.43 10.02 -0.03
CA LEU A 370 1.32 11.47 -0.23
C LEU A 370 -0.10 11.89 -0.65
N LYS A 371 -0.74 11.11 -1.53
CA LYS A 371 -2.14 11.35 -1.91
C LYS A 371 -3.10 11.22 -0.73
N ARG A 372 -2.92 10.20 0.11
CA ARG A 372 -3.73 10.02 1.33
C ARG A 372 -3.50 11.16 2.32
N ARG A 373 -2.24 11.51 2.58
CA ARG A 373 -1.88 12.65 3.45
C ARG A 373 -2.54 13.94 2.96
N LYS A 374 -2.47 14.25 1.66
CA LYS A 374 -3.13 15.45 1.09
C LYS A 374 -4.63 15.48 1.38
N ARG A 375 -5.32 14.35 1.21
CA ARG A 375 -6.76 14.25 1.53
C ARG A 375 -7.00 14.42 3.03
N PHE A 376 -6.20 13.75 3.85
CA PHE A 376 -6.28 13.83 5.31
C PHE A 376 -6.10 15.27 5.80
N SER A 377 -5.07 15.98 5.32
CA SER A 377 -4.83 17.40 5.66
C SER A 377 -6.02 18.29 5.29
N ALA A 378 -6.64 18.10 4.12
CA ALA A 378 -7.82 18.87 3.75
C ALA A 378 -9.02 18.62 4.67
N GLN A 379 -9.23 17.37 5.11
CA GLN A 379 -10.27 17.03 6.07
C GLN A 379 -9.96 17.57 7.47
N LEU A 380 -8.68 17.55 7.85
CA LEU A 380 -8.19 18.07 9.11
C LEU A 380 -8.41 19.58 9.23
N GLU A 381 -8.10 20.36 8.19
CA GLU A 381 -8.36 21.81 8.17
C GLU A 381 -9.86 22.12 8.28
N ALA A 382 -10.70 21.37 7.55
CA ALA A 382 -12.16 21.52 7.66
C ALA A 382 -12.66 21.20 9.08
N TYR A 383 -12.11 20.16 9.72
CA TYR A 383 -12.45 19.81 11.09
C TYR A 383 -11.96 20.85 12.10
N LYS A 384 -10.73 21.37 11.94
CA LYS A 384 -10.16 22.43 12.78
C LYS A 384 -11.10 23.63 12.88
N ALA A 385 -11.68 24.06 11.75
CA ALA A 385 -12.63 25.17 11.71
C ALA A 385 -13.91 24.93 12.52
N THR A 386 -14.29 23.67 12.76
CA THR A 386 -15.49 23.30 13.54
C THR A 386 -15.22 23.15 15.04
N LEU A 387 -13.95 22.97 15.45
CA LEU A 387 -13.58 22.69 16.83
C LEU A 387 -14.02 23.80 17.81
N PRO A 388 -13.80 25.10 17.55
CA PRO A 388 -14.20 26.16 18.48
C PRO A 388 -15.68 26.09 18.88
N ALA A 389 -16.59 26.03 17.89
CA ALA A 389 -18.03 25.99 18.15
C ALA A 389 -18.47 24.69 18.85
N ALA A 390 -17.83 23.57 18.51
CA ALA A 390 -18.12 22.29 19.15
C ALA A 390 -17.66 22.25 20.62
N ILE A 391 -16.51 22.82 20.94
CA ILE A 391 -15.99 22.93 22.31
C ILE A 391 -16.93 23.79 23.16
N GLU A 392 -17.30 24.98 22.67
CA GLU A 392 -18.23 25.86 23.40
C GLU A 392 -19.58 25.20 23.64
N LYS A 393 -20.10 24.47 22.64
CA LYS A 393 -21.35 23.71 22.78
C LYS A 393 -21.28 22.68 23.89
N ASP A 394 -20.20 21.90 23.96
CA ASP A 394 -20.03 20.88 24.99
C ASP A 394 -19.88 21.52 26.39
N ILE A 395 -19.09 22.60 26.51
CA ILE A 395 -18.95 23.31 27.79
C ILE A 395 -20.31 23.85 28.26
N ALA A 396 -21.07 24.50 27.37
CA ALA A 396 -22.39 25.02 27.70
C ALA A 396 -23.39 23.92 28.09
N GLU A 397 -23.36 22.78 27.41
CA GLU A 397 -24.21 21.63 27.72
C GLU A 397 -23.87 21.04 29.09
N ALA A 398 -22.59 20.89 29.42
CA ALA A 398 -22.17 20.42 30.74
C ALA A 398 -22.64 21.37 31.87
N THR A 399 -22.52 22.69 31.66
CA THR A 399 -23.04 23.68 32.60
C THR A 399 -24.56 23.59 32.75
N ARG A 400 -25.31 23.44 31.65
CA ARG A 400 -26.77 23.28 31.68
C ARG A 400 -27.19 22.05 32.48
N ILE A 401 -26.54 20.91 32.25
CA ILE A 401 -26.83 19.66 33.00
C ILE A 401 -26.50 19.84 34.49
N ALA A 402 -25.43 20.56 34.82
CA ALA A 402 -25.08 20.86 36.21
C ALA A 402 -26.13 21.74 36.91
N ASP A 403 -26.59 22.81 36.24
CA ASP A 403 -27.66 23.68 36.75
C ASP A 403 -28.94 22.88 37.01
N GLU A 404 -29.34 22.01 36.08
CA GLU A 404 -30.48 21.11 36.25
C GLU A 404 -30.28 20.10 37.38
N GLY A 405 -29.05 19.63 37.57
CA GLY A 405 -28.67 18.72 38.65
C GLY A 405 -28.87 19.34 40.02
N VAL A 406 -28.45 20.60 40.21
CA VAL A 406 -28.68 21.33 41.47
C VAL A 406 -30.16 21.65 41.66
N GLN A 407 -30.82 22.23 40.65
CA GLN A 407 -32.22 22.65 40.75
C GLN A 407 -33.16 21.49 41.11
N ASN A 408 -32.90 20.30 40.57
CA ASN A 408 -33.74 19.12 40.79
C ASN A 408 -33.17 18.16 41.84
N LYS A 409 -32.12 18.56 42.59
CA LYS A 409 -31.44 17.72 43.59
C LYS A 409 -31.09 16.31 43.06
N LYS A 410 -30.45 16.25 41.89
CA LYS A 410 -30.03 15.01 41.23
C LYS A 410 -28.53 14.78 41.43
N PRO A 411 -28.10 14.24 42.59
CA PRO A 411 -26.68 14.00 42.87
C PRO A 411 -26.01 13.09 41.83
N MET A 412 -26.74 12.13 41.26
CA MET A 412 -26.26 11.23 40.21
C MET A 412 -25.71 11.94 38.96
N TYR A 413 -26.12 13.19 38.71
CA TYR A 413 -25.61 13.97 37.57
C TYR A 413 -24.16 14.41 37.76
N PHE A 414 -23.65 14.40 38.99
CA PHE A 414 -22.29 14.82 39.35
C PHE A 414 -21.34 13.63 39.58
N HIS A 415 -21.80 12.40 39.37
CA HIS A 415 -20.95 11.21 39.51
C HIS A 415 -19.87 11.14 38.43
N ARG A 416 -18.84 10.33 38.68
CA ARG A 416 -17.85 9.95 37.67
C ARG A 416 -18.53 9.16 36.55
N ASN A 417 -18.19 9.42 35.29
CA ASN A 417 -18.89 8.91 34.10
C ASN A 417 -20.37 9.37 33.96
N SER A 418 -20.78 10.43 34.67
CA SER A 418 -22.07 11.09 34.44
C SER A 418 -22.13 11.77 33.07
N GLY A 419 -23.32 12.23 32.69
CA GLY A 419 -23.48 13.08 31.50
C GLY A 419 -22.62 14.34 31.53
N ILE A 420 -22.41 14.94 32.72
CA ILE A 420 -21.53 16.10 32.88
C ILE A 420 -20.08 15.73 32.58
N ASP A 421 -19.57 14.68 33.23
CA ASP A 421 -18.19 14.21 33.06
C ASP A 421 -17.91 13.80 31.60
N GLN A 422 -18.85 13.08 30.99
CA GLN A 422 -18.77 12.66 29.59
C GLN A 422 -18.68 13.86 28.64
N VAL A 423 -19.55 14.85 28.80
CA VAL A 423 -19.58 16.03 27.92
C VAL A 423 -18.35 16.91 28.12
N LEU A 424 -17.88 17.11 29.36
CA LEU A 424 -16.62 17.80 29.61
C LEU A 424 -15.42 17.04 29.02
N GLY A 425 -15.43 15.71 29.07
CA GLY A 425 -14.44 14.86 28.40
C GLY A 425 -14.44 15.04 26.88
N PHE A 426 -15.61 15.24 26.27
CA PHE A 426 -15.71 15.56 24.83
C PHE A 426 -15.10 16.92 24.49
N ALA A 427 -15.28 17.93 25.35
CA ALA A 427 -14.66 19.24 25.17
C ALA A 427 -13.13 19.15 25.31
N GLU A 428 -12.65 18.46 26.35
CA GLU A 428 -11.22 18.23 26.59
C GLU A 428 -10.55 17.51 25.41
N ALA A 429 -11.18 16.47 24.89
CA ALA A 429 -10.66 15.72 23.76
C ALA A 429 -10.56 16.58 22.48
N LYS A 430 -11.47 17.53 22.27
CA LYS A 430 -11.43 18.49 21.15
C LYS A 430 -10.35 19.56 21.35
N ILE A 431 -10.19 20.05 22.59
CA ILE A 431 -9.12 20.99 22.96
C ILE A 431 -7.75 20.35 22.75
N LEU A 432 -7.58 19.06 23.09
CA LEU A 432 -6.34 18.31 22.82
C LEU A 432 -5.97 18.34 21.33
N VAL A 433 -6.96 18.09 20.45
CA VAL A 433 -6.74 18.15 18.99
C VAL A 433 -6.39 19.57 18.54
N LEU A 434 -7.08 20.58 19.08
CA LEU A 434 -6.79 21.98 18.75
C LEU A 434 -5.37 22.39 19.17
N LYS A 435 -4.94 21.93 20.36
CA LYS A 435 -3.59 22.16 20.89
C LYS A 435 -2.50 21.54 20.01
N ALA A 436 -2.77 20.37 19.44
CA ALA A 436 -1.82 19.66 18.58
C ALA A 436 -1.42 20.45 17.32
N PHE A 437 -2.23 21.43 16.89
CA PHE A 437 -1.85 22.33 15.78
C PHE A 437 -0.72 23.30 16.16
N GLY A 438 -0.46 23.51 17.45
CA GLY A 438 0.68 24.30 17.94
C GLY A 438 0.60 25.81 17.66
N ASP A 439 -0.55 26.33 17.27
CA ASP A 439 -0.76 27.75 16.92
C ASP A 439 -1.31 28.61 18.08
N GLY A 440 -1.44 28.03 19.28
CA GLY A 440 -1.93 28.70 20.48
C GLY A 440 -3.46 28.86 20.54
N SER A 441 -4.21 28.43 19.52
CA SER A 441 -5.68 28.59 19.47
C SER A 441 -6.45 27.83 20.55
N ALA A 442 -5.81 26.85 21.21
CA ALA A 442 -6.41 26.07 22.30
C ALA A 442 -6.48 26.82 23.64
N ALA A 443 -5.59 27.79 23.89
CA ALA A 443 -5.42 28.40 25.21
C ALA A 443 -6.70 29.06 25.80
N PRO A 444 -7.52 29.79 25.02
CA PRO A 444 -8.77 30.35 25.52
C PRO A 444 -9.75 29.25 25.98
N PHE A 445 -9.81 28.13 25.26
CA PHE A 445 -10.70 27.02 25.56
C PHE A 445 -10.21 26.18 26.75
N GLU A 446 -8.90 26.01 26.92
CA GLU A 446 -8.32 25.41 28.13
C GLU A 446 -8.72 26.20 29.38
N LYS A 447 -8.62 27.53 29.32
CA LYS A 447 -9.07 28.42 30.40
C LYS A 447 -10.57 28.28 30.64
N ARG A 448 -11.38 28.31 29.57
CA ARG A 448 -12.84 28.19 29.66
C ARG A 448 -13.29 26.87 30.27
N LEU A 449 -12.68 25.76 29.86
CA LEU A 449 -12.95 24.43 30.43
C LEU A 449 -12.57 24.36 31.91
N SER A 450 -11.43 24.94 32.30
CA SER A 450 -10.99 25.01 33.70
C SER A 450 -11.96 25.82 34.57
N GLU A 451 -12.42 26.97 34.08
CA GLU A 451 -13.43 27.79 34.76
C GLU A 451 -14.77 27.03 34.91
N ALA A 452 -15.23 26.37 33.85
CA ALA A 452 -16.45 25.55 33.89
C ALA A 452 -16.34 24.40 34.90
N ARG A 453 -15.21 23.69 34.93
CA ARG A 453 -14.93 22.63 35.94
C ARG A 453 -15.01 23.17 37.36
N LYS A 454 -14.40 24.34 37.62
CA LYS A 454 -14.45 24.98 38.95
C LYS A 454 -15.87 25.37 39.36
N ALA A 455 -16.65 25.93 38.43
CA ALA A 455 -18.05 26.29 38.67
C ALA A 455 -18.91 25.06 38.99
N ILE A 456 -18.77 24.00 38.18
CA ILE A 456 -19.49 22.72 38.38
C ILE A 456 -19.07 22.04 39.68
N ALA A 457 -17.78 22.06 40.03
CA ALA A 457 -17.30 21.51 41.31
C ALA A 457 -17.90 22.26 42.51
N LYS A 458 -18.06 23.59 42.42
CA LYS A 458 -18.75 24.38 43.46
C LYS A 458 -20.23 24.01 43.57
N GLN A 459 -20.90 23.72 42.45
CA GLN A 459 -22.26 23.22 42.44
C GLN A 459 -22.36 21.81 43.06
N ALA A 460 -21.43 20.91 42.72
CA ALA A 460 -21.37 19.57 43.29
C ALA A 460 -21.18 19.59 44.81
N LYS A 461 -20.35 20.50 45.36
CA LYS A 461 -20.17 20.68 46.81
C LYS A 461 -21.50 21.01 47.53
N SER A 462 -22.45 21.67 46.86
CA SER A 462 -23.78 21.93 47.45
C SER A 462 -24.63 20.66 47.64
N LEU A 463 -24.26 19.56 46.98
CA LEU A 463 -24.93 18.25 47.06
C LEU A 463 -24.01 17.14 47.60
N GLU A 464 -22.90 17.50 48.26
CA GLU A 464 -21.82 16.56 48.63
C GLU A 464 -22.31 15.35 49.43
N ALA A 465 -23.08 15.60 50.49
CA ALA A 465 -23.62 14.53 51.33
C ALA A 465 -24.53 13.59 50.53
N GLU A 466 -25.33 14.11 49.60
CA GLU A 466 -26.23 13.30 48.77
C GLU A 466 -25.46 12.54 47.68
N ILE A 467 -24.40 13.11 47.09
CA ILE A 467 -23.53 12.43 46.12
C ILE A 467 -22.84 11.24 46.79
N ILE A 468 -22.18 11.46 47.92
CA ILE A 468 -21.48 10.40 48.65
C ILE A 468 -22.48 9.30 49.05
N ALA A 469 -23.65 9.68 49.59
CA ALA A 469 -24.68 8.72 49.97
C ALA A 469 -25.20 7.89 48.78
N ASN A 470 -25.20 8.42 47.56
CA ASN A 470 -25.71 7.74 46.37
C ASN A 470 -24.64 7.06 45.52
N ASN A 471 -23.35 7.30 45.77
CA ASN A 471 -22.27 6.61 45.07
C ASN A 471 -22.41 5.09 45.14
N THR A 472 -22.27 4.44 43.99
CA THR A 472 -22.38 2.99 43.80
C THR A 472 -21.06 2.43 43.31
N LEU A 473 -20.65 1.28 43.85
CA LEU A 473 -19.43 0.62 43.39
C LEU A 473 -19.51 0.31 41.89
N PRO A 474 -18.39 0.49 41.16
CA PRO A 474 -18.30 0.13 39.75
C PRO A 474 -18.39 -1.38 39.59
N LEU A 475 -18.83 -1.81 38.40
CA LEU A 475 -18.87 -3.22 38.03
C LEU A 475 -17.46 -3.84 38.08
N ASP A 476 -17.36 -5.12 38.46
CA ASP A 476 -16.14 -5.90 38.36
C ASP A 476 -16.20 -6.84 37.15
N ALA A 477 -15.91 -6.28 35.99
CA ALA A 477 -16.20 -6.91 34.71
C ALA A 477 -15.08 -7.85 34.25
N TYR A 478 -13.82 -7.58 34.61
CA TYR A 478 -12.69 -8.38 34.14
C TYR A 478 -12.72 -9.81 34.70
N LYS A 479 -12.76 -10.81 33.81
CA LYS A 479 -12.77 -12.24 34.16
C LYS A 479 -11.50 -12.99 33.76
N GLY A 480 -10.42 -12.29 33.39
CA GLY A 480 -9.15 -12.92 33.01
C GLY A 480 -8.50 -13.69 34.16
N ALA A 481 -7.83 -14.80 33.84
CA ALA A 481 -7.16 -15.65 34.83
C ALA A 481 -6.02 -14.93 35.58
N ASP A 482 -5.47 -13.86 34.99
CA ASP A 482 -4.44 -13.00 35.57
C ASP A 482 -4.99 -11.93 36.53
N ARG A 483 -6.32 -11.86 36.77
CA ARG A 483 -6.96 -10.83 37.62
C ARG A 483 -6.25 -10.63 38.97
N ALA A 484 -5.95 -11.72 39.68
CA ALA A 484 -5.29 -11.63 40.99
C ALA A 484 -3.92 -10.95 40.91
N VAL A 485 -3.16 -11.24 39.85
CA VAL A 485 -1.83 -10.63 39.60
C VAL A 485 -1.98 -9.14 39.29
N LEU A 486 -2.99 -8.75 38.52
CA LEU A 486 -3.25 -7.33 38.19
C LEU A 486 -3.63 -6.52 39.43
N VAL A 487 -4.50 -7.08 40.28
CA VAL A 487 -4.87 -6.45 41.56
C VAL A 487 -3.65 -6.29 42.46
N GLN A 488 -2.82 -7.33 42.61
CA GLN A 488 -1.61 -7.23 43.44
C GLN A 488 -0.65 -6.16 42.92
N LYS A 489 -0.38 -6.12 41.61
CA LYS A 489 0.45 -5.08 40.99
C LYS A 489 -0.09 -3.68 41.25
N ALA A 490 -1.42 -3.51 41.22
CA ALA A 490 -2.04 -2.24 41.50
C ALA A 490 -1.86 -1.83 42.98
N ILE A 491 -2.07 -2.77 43.91
CA ILE A 491 -1.86 -2.54 45.35
C ILE A 491 -0.39 -2.17 45.62
N ASP A 492 0.55 -2.92 45.06
CA ASP A 492 1.99 -2.67 45.23
C ASP A 492 2.37 -1.28 44.68
N ALA A 493 1.79 -0.89 43.55
CA ALA A 493 2.02 0.43 42.97
C ALA A 493 1.50 1.56 43.88
N TRP A 494 0.32 1.39 44.50
CA TRP A 494 -0.22 2.37 45.45
C TRP A 494 0.59 2.42 46.75
N LYS A 495 0.93 1.26 47.31
CA LYS A 495 1.66 1.16 48.57
C LYS A 495 3.09 1.70 48.52
N LYS A 496 3.70 1.82 47.33
CA LYS A 496 4.95 2.56 47.16
C LYS A 496 4.84 4.03 47.58
N SER A 497 3.66 4.63 47.40
CA SER A 497 3.40 6.02 47.77
C SER A 497 2.70 6.14 49.13
N GLN A 498 1.89 5.16 49.52
CA GLN A 498 1.26 5.08 50.85
C GLN A 498 1.40 3.68 51.45
N PRO A 499 2.50 3.37 52.16
CA PRO A 499 2.76 2.03 52.69
C PRO A 499 1.66 1.50 53.62
N ASP A 500 1.07 2.39 54.42
CA ASP A 500 0.06 2.07 55.44
C ASP A 500 -1.38 2.08 54.89
N ALA A 501 -1.56 2.29 53.58
CA ALA A 501 -2.88 2.32 52.97
C ALA A 501 -3.61 0.99 53.15
N LYS A 502 -4.79 1.06 53.78
CA LYS A 502 -5.69 -0.07 53.94
C LYS A 502 -6.62 -0.19 52.74
N VAL A 503 -6.26 -1.06 51.81
CA VAL A 503 -7.09 -1.41 50.65
C VAL A 503 -8.22 -2.33 51.10
N LEU A 504 -9.46 -1.90 50.86
CA LEU A 504 -10.69 -2.58 51.26
C LEU A 504 -11.19 -3.52 50.16
N VAL A 505 -11.25 -3.04 48.92
CA VAL A 505 -11.65 -3.83 47.75
C VAL A 505 -10.95 -3.30 46.50
N ALA A 506 -10.77 -4.17 45.51
CA ALA A 506 -10.27 -3.82 44.19
C ALA A 506 -11.25 -4.29 43.11
N LYS A 507 -11.52 -3.43 42.13
CA LYS A 507 -12.45 -3.67 41.02
C LYS A 507 -11.76 -3.39 39.69
N ILE A 508 -12.07 -4.17 38.66
CA ILE A 508 -11.60 -3.91 37.29
C ILE A 508 -12.83 -3.73 36.40
N PRO A 509 -13.22 -2.47 36.11
CA PRO A 509 -14.46 -2.19 35.39
C PRO A 509 -14.47 -2.63 33.92
N GLU A 510 -13.28 -2.81 33.34
CA GLU A 510 -13.12 -3.20 31.94
C GLU A 510 -13.22 -4.72 31.78
N GLU A 511 -13.92 -5.20 30.74
CA GLU A 511 -14.09 -6.64 30.48
C GLU A 511 -12.82 -7.29 29.92
N ALA A 512 -12.04 -6.53 29.16
CA ALA A 512 -10.86 -6.97 28.45
C ALA A 512 -9.82 -5.85 28.36
N TRP A 513 -8.59 -6.23 28.02
CA TRP A 513 -7.52 -5.30 27.71
C TRP A 513 -7.83 -4.49 26.45
N GLU A 514 -7.59 -3.18 26.49
CA GLU A 514 -7.61 -2.33 25.29
C GLU A 514 -6.25 -2.39 24.58
N HIS A 515 -6.20 -2.95 23.37
CA HIS A 515 -4.96 -3.15 22.61
C HIS A 515 -4.68 -1.96 21.66
N GLU A 516 -3.52 -1.33 21.85
CA GLU A 516 -3.02 -0.25 21.01
C GLU A 516 -1.77 -0.68 20.22
N ILE A 517 -1.83 -0.56 18.89
CA ILE A 517 -0.67 -0.73 18.00
C ILE A 517 -0.51 0.49 17.11
N TYR A 518 0.62 1.21 17.24
CA TYR A 518 0.94 2.35 16.39
C TYR A 518 2.45 2.59 16.30
N TRP A 519 2.87 3.41 15.33
CA TRP A 519 4.24 3.93 15.30
C TRP A 519 4.26 5.31 15.94
N LYS A 520 5.26 5.60 16.77
CA LYS A 520 5.47 6.90 17.42
C LYS A 520 6.86 7.43 17.10
N TRP A 521 6.97 8.73 16.83
CA TRP A 521 8.28 9.38 16.70
C TRP A 521 8.92 9.53 18.08
N TRP A 522 10.12 8.96 18.27
CA TRP A 522 10.83 9.03 19.54
C TRP A 522 12.35 8.99 19.33
N ARG A 523 13.06 9.99 19.88
CA ARG A 523 14.53 10.11 19.83
C ARG A 523 15.11 9.91 18.41
N GLY A 524 14.56 10.63 17.44
CA GLY A 524 15.11 10.69 16.08
C GLY A 524 14.69 9.55 15.14
N ALA A 525 13.81 8.65 15.56
CA ALA A 525 13.28 7.60 14.69
C ALA A 525 11.82 7.24 15.05
N PHE A 526 11.08 6.70 14.08
CA PHE A 526 9.81 6.03 14.35
C PHE A 526 10.06 4.70 15.04
N ARG A 527 9.39 4.48 16.18
CA ARG A 527 9.40 3.23 16.94
C ARG A 527 7.99 2.67 17.00
N LYS A 528 7.88 1.35 16.87
CA LYS A 528 6.61 0.66 17.07
C LYS A 528 6.26 0.72 18.56
N VAL A 529 5.01 1.00 18.86
CA VAL A 529 4.36 0.82 20.16
C VAL A 529 3.32 -0.27 19.96
N ASP A 530 3.35 -1.27 20.84
CA ASP A 530 2.45 -2.40 20.84
C ASP A 530 2.21 -2.74 22.31
N ARG A 531 1.06 -2.32 22.83
CA ARG A 531 0.75 -2.43 24.25
C ARG A 531 -0.74 -2.61 24.48
N SER A 532 -1.08 -3.24 25.59
CA SER A 532 -2.44 -3.30 26.09
C SER A 532 -2.59 -2.48 27.37
N HIS A 533 -3.74 -1.84 27.56
CA HIS A 533 -4.07 -1.07 28.76
C HIS A 533 -5.30 -1.65 29.48
N ILE A 534 -5.31 -1.56 30.82
CA ILE A 534 -6.48 -1.82 31.66
C ILE A 534 -6.36 -1.01 32.96
N GLN A 535 -7.47 -0.57 33.55
CA GLN A 535 -7.47 0.14 34.83
C GLN A 535 -8.03 -0.71 36.00
N VAL A 536 -7.26 -0.78 37.09
CA VAL A 536 -7.72 -1.33 38.39
C VAL A 536 -8.13 -0.17 39.29
N GLN A 537 -9.29 -0.27 39.92
CA GLN A 537 -9.80 0.71 40.88
C GLN A 537 -9.70 0.15 42.29
N LEU A 538 -8.80 0.72 43.09
CA LEU A 538 -8.61 0.37 44.50
C LEU A 538 -9.52 1.24 45.36
N PHE A 539 -10.19 0.67 46.34
CA PHE A 539 -10.95 1.40 47.35
C PHE A 539 -10.16 1.34 48.65
N VAL A 540 -9.70 2.48 49.12
CA VAL A 540 -8.82 2.62 50.28
C VAL A 540 -9.60 3.26 51.41
N GLN A 541 -9.43 2.80 52.65
CA GLN A 541 -10.04 3.47 53.80
C GLN A 541 -9.52 4.91 53.91
N TYR A 542 -10.41 5.89 53.96
CA TYR A 542 -10.07 7.30 54.12
C TYR A 542 -10.19 7.73 55.58
N ASP A 543 -11.34 7.42 56.20
CA ASP A 543 -11.59 7.62 57.64
C ASP A 543 -12.50 6.48 58.18
N ASP A 544 -13.14 6.68 59.33
CA ASP A 544 -14.02 5.69 59.96
C ASP A 544 -15.36 5.48 59.23
N ASN A 545 -15.76 6.43 58.39
CA ASN A 545 -17.05 6.48 57.71
C ASN A 545 -16.95 6.36 56.19
N LEU A 546 -15.79 6.69 55.60
CA LEU A 546 -15.59 6.80 54.16
C LEU A 546 -14.43 5.94 53.65
N ALA A 547 -14.65 5.42 52.45
CA ALA A 547 -13.61 4.88 51.58
C ALA A 547 -13.42 5.81 50.38
N VAL A 548 -12.22 5.81 49.81
CA VAL A 548 -11.88 6.61 48.64
C VAL A 548 -11.34 5.74 47.51
N ILE A 549 -11.78 6.00 46.28
CA ILE A 549 -11.29 5.29 45.10
C ILE A 549 -9.94 5.84 44.62
N ARG A 550 -9.03 4.95 44.24
CA ARG A 550 -7.67 5.20 43.77
C ARG A 550 -7.41 4.35 42.51
N PRO A 551 -7.64 4.89 41.31
CA PRO A 551 -7.40 4.17 40.07
C PRO A 551 -5.91 3.99 39.78
N ILE A 552 -5.54 2.81 39.31
CA ILE A 552 -4.19 2.43 38.89
C ILE A 552 -4.25 1.96 37.44
N ASN A 553 -3.50 2.62 36.57
CA ASN A 553 -3.37 2.21 35.18
C ASN A 553 -2.31 1.12 35.05
N LEU A 554 -2.67 0.02 34.39
CA LEU A 554 -1.77 -1.07 34.04
C LEU A 554 -1.51 -1.07 32.53
N TYR A 555 -0.24 -1.19 32.15
CA TYR A 555 0.16 -1.28 30.74
C TYR A 555 0.99 -2.54 30.52
N LYS A 556 0.51 -3.41 29.64
CA LYS A 556 1.20 -4.63 29.18
C LYS A 556 1.95 -4.35 27.89
N ASN A 557 3.27 -4.51 27.87
CA ASN A 557 4.11 -4.18 26.72
C ASN A 557 4.44 -5.43 25.87
N HIS A 558 3.79 -5.55 24.72
CA HIS A 558 3.95 -6.70 23.82
C HIS A 558 5.31 -6.76 23.12
N LEU A 559 6.06 -5.64 23.08
CA LEU A 559 7.41 -5.60 22.53
C LEU A 559 8.49 -6.02 23.54
N LYS A 560 8.12 -6.19 24.81
CA LYS A 560 9.02 -6.58 25.90
C LYS A 560 8.57 -7.87 26.58
N GLY A 561 7.95 -8.78 25.85
CA GLY A 561 7.49 -10.07 26.40
C GLY A 561 6.36 -9.91 27.43
N ASP A 562 5.41 -9.02 27.15
CA ASP A 562 4.22 -8.78 27.96
C ASP A 562 4.47 -8.29 29.39
N THR A 563 5.58 -7.58 29.63
CA THR A 563 5.84 -6.94 30.93
C THR A 563 4.73 -5.95 31.28
N ILE A 564 4.25 -6.00 32.53
CA ILE A 564 3.17 -5.13 33.03
C ILE A 564 3.74 -4.09 33.98
N ASP A 565 3.61 -2.83 33.59
CA ASP A 565 3.90 -1.65 34.41
C ASP A 565 2.61 -1.10 35.04
N ALA A 566 2.71 -0.54 36.25
CA ALA A 566 1.58 -0.04 37.03
C ALA A 566 1.83 1.39 37.53
N TYR A 567 0.88 2.28 37.31
CA TYR A 567 1.00 3.71 37.65
C TYR A 567 -0.27 4.24 38.30
N PRO A 568 -0.19 4.87 39.50
CA PRO A 568 -1.30 5.60 40.07
C PRO A 568 -1.83 6.67 39.13
N PHE A 569 -3.15 6.76 38.97
CA PHE A 569 -3.77 7.80 38.17
C PHE A 569 -3.77 9.16 38.87
N ASN A 570 -3.95 9.15 40.19
CA ASN A 570 -3.93 10.33 41.03
C ASN A 570 -2.67 10.34 41.90
N GLU A 571 -2.16 11.54 42.17
CA GLU A 571 -1.21 11.77 43.24
C GLU A 571 -1.87 11.57 44.61
N VAL A 572 -1.06 11.35 45.65
CA VAL A 572 -1.54 11.03 47.00
C VAL A 572 -2.36 12.16 47.61
N ASP A 573 -1.92 13.40 47.37
CA ASP A 573 -2.42 14.66 47.91
C ASP A 573 -3.35 15.40 46.94
N ALA A 574 -3.78 14.75 45.85
CA ALA A 574 -4.74 15.33 44.93
C ALA A 574 -6.07 15.68 45.65
N GLU A 575 -6.59 16.89 45.46
CA GLU A 575 -7.95 17.24 45.88
C GLU A 575 -8.94 16.45 45.02
N LEU A 576 -9.80 15.65 45.67
CA LEU A 576 -10.76 14.79 44.98
C LEU A 576 -12.19 15.27 45.22
N GLY A 577 -13.03 15.07 44.20
CA GLY A 577 -14.45 15.37 44.28
C GLY A 577 -15.22 14.34 45.12
N PRO A 578 -16.47 14.67 45.50
CA PRO A 578 -17.33 13.78 46.28
C PRO A 578 -17.63 12.44 45.57
N ASP A 579 -17.49 12.38 44.24
CA ASP A 579 -17.63 11.17 43.41
C ASP A 579 -16.54 10.12 43.66
N TYR A 580 -15.43 10.49 44.32
CA TYR A 580 -14.37 9.56 44.72
C TYR A 580 -14.64 8.88 46.06
N PHE A 581 -15.59 9.39 46.86
CA PHE A 581 -15.82 8.94 48.22
C PHE A 581 -17.08 8.07 48.32
N PHE A 582 -16.97 6.98 49.07
CA PHE A 582 -18.03 6.00 49.24
C PHE A 582 -18.27 5.78 50.73
N PRO A 583 -19.53 5.63 51.18
CA PRO A 583 -19.79 5.20 52.53
C PRO A 583 -19.11 3.86 52.78
N LEU A 584 -18.35 3.75 53.86
CA LEU A 584 -17.57 2.56 54.18
C LEU A 584 -18.45 1.29 54.24
N ALA A 585 -19.71 1.45 54.65
CA ALA A 585 -20.74 0.40 54.68
C ALA A 585 -21.13 -0.16 53.30
N LYS A 586 -20.86 0.56 52.20
CA LYS A 586 -21.10 0.08 50.83
C LYS A 586 -19.88 -0.62 50.20
N VAL A 587 -18.72 -0.54 50.85
CA VAL A 587 -17.43 -1.01 50.32
C VAL A 587 -16.96 -2.29 51.02
N LYS A 588 -17.29 -2.42 52.31
CA LYS A 588 -17.21 -3.68 53.06
C LYS A 588 -18.29 -4.64 52.58
#